data_AF-A0A2V2N6I1-F1
#
_entry.id   AF-A0A2V2N6I1-F1
#
_cell.length_a   1.000
_cell.length_b   1.000
_cell.length_c   1.000
_cell.angle_alpha   90.00
_cell.angle_beta   90.00
_cell.angle_gamma   90.00
#
_symmetry.space_group_name_H-M   'P 1'
#
loop_
_entity.id
_entity.type
_entity.pdbx_description
1 polymer ?
#
loop_
_entity_poly.entity_id
_entity_poly.type
_entity_poly.pdbx_seq_one_letter_code
_entity_poly.pdbx_strand_id
1 'polypeptide(L)'
;MKRKTLINITTLILLVSTVICVITGIIKWPGLLTTLGFTYRQVPIALITDLHDWSGILMAVCALLHVVQFKARMKRIITSTVS
;
A
#
# COMPACT_ATOMS: atom_id res chain seq x y z
N MET A 1 -8.44 -5.44 21.64
CA MET A 1 -7.00 -5.46 21.26
C MET A 1 -6.31 -4.20 21.75
N LYS A 2 -5.02 -4.26 22.16
CA LYS A 2 -4.27 -3.08 22.56
C LYS A 2 -4.06 -2.14 21.36
N ARG A 3 -4.23 -0.83 21.54
CA ARG A 3 -4.12 0.18 20.45
C ARG A 3 -2.79 0.12 19.69
N LYS A 4 -1.68 -0.21 20.36
CA LYS A 4 -0.36 -0.40 19.72
C LYS A 4 -0.38 -1.56 18.73
N THR A 5 -1.07 -2.65 19.04
CA THR A 5 -1.22 -3.81 18.16
C THR A 5 -1.97 -3.45 16.88
N LEU A 6 -3.04 -2.67 16.98
CA LEU A 6 -3.80 -2.20 15.80
C LEU A 6 -2.93 -1.33 14.88
N ILE A 7 -2.14 -0.42 15.43
CA ILE A 7 -1.22 0.43 14.66
C ILE A 7 -0.17 -0.41 13.91
N ASN A 8 0.41 -1.41 14.60
CA ASN A 8 1.40 -2.28 13.99
C ASN A 8 0.81 -3.12 12.86
N ILE A 9 -0.41 -3.65 13.05
CA ILE A 9 -1.12 -4.42 12.01
C ILE A 9 -1.43 -3.53 10.80
N THR A 10 -2.00 -2.35 11.01
CA THR A 10 -2.30 -1.42 9.90
C THR A 10 -1.04 -1.05 9.13
N THR A 11 0.07 -0.80 9.83
CA THR A 11 1.36 -0.49 9.18
C THR A 11 1.90 -1.67 8.37
N LEU A 12 1.79 -2.89 8.89
CA LEU A 12 2.26 -4.10 8.18
C LEU A 12 1.42 -4.37 6.93
N ILE A 13 0.10 -4.29 7.02
CA ILE A 13 -0.80 -4.48 5.87
C ILE A 13 -0.54 -3.39 4.82
N LEU A 14 -0.35 -2.14 5.26
CA LEU A 14 0.01 -1.04 4.36
C LEU A 14 1.31 -1.35 3.62
N LEU A 15 2.36 -1.77 4.33
CA LEU A 15 3.65 -2.11 3.72
C LEU A 15 3.52 -3.22 2.67
N VAL A 16 2.82 -4.31 3.00
CA VAL A 16 2.61 -5.44 2.07
C VAL A 16 1.83 -4.99 0.83
N SER A 17 0.76 -4.22 1.02
CA SER A 17 -0.07 -3.69 -0.07
C SER A 17 0.73 -2.77 -0.99
N THR A 18 1.58 -1.91 -0.41
CA THR A 18 2.49 -1.04 -1.18
C THR A 18 3.46 -1.85 -2.01
N VAL A 19 4.08 -2.90 -1.46
CA VAL A 19 5.02 -3.75 -2.20
C VAL A 19 4.33 -4.43 -3.39
N ILE A 20 3.14 -5.00 -3.19
CA ILE A 20 2.37 -5.63 -4.28
C ILE A 20 1.99 -4.61 -5.35
N CYS A 21 1.48 -3.44 -4.94
CA CYS A 21 1.08 -2.37 -5.86
C CYS A 21 2.27 -1.83 -6.68
N VAL A 22 3.45 -1.70 -6.06
CA VAL A 22 4.67 -1.25 -6.74
C VAL A 22 5.16 -2.30 -7.73
N ILE A 23 5.24 -3.57 -7.34
CA ILE A 23 5.70 -4.64 -8.24
C ILE A 23 4.77 -4.76 -9.45
N THR A 24 3.45 -4.81 -9.22
CA THR A 24 2.45 -4.89 -10.29
C THR A 24 2.45 -3.63 -11.17
N GLY A 25 2.68 -2.45 -10.59
CA GLY A 25 2.81 -1.19 -11.31
C GLY A 25 4.05 -1.13 -12.21
N ILE A 26 5.19 -1.64 -11.72
CA ILE A 26 6.41 -1.78 -12.52
C ILE A 26 6.15 -2.73 -13.69
N ILE A 27 5.53 -3.88 -13.47
CA ILE A 27 5.23 -4.85 -14.53
C ILE A 27 4.28 -4.26 -15.58
N LYS A 28 3.31 -3.43 -15.16
CA LYS A 28 2.35 -2.75 -16.03
C LYS A 28 2.95 -1.55 -16.78
N TRP A 29 4.19 -1.15 -16.46
CA TRP A 29 4.80 0.04 -17.06
C TRP A 29 4.85 -0.07 -18.59
N PRO A 30 4.20 0.86 -19.33
CA PRO A 30 4.16 0.80 -20.79
C PRO A 30 5.58 0.96 -21.32
N GLY A 31 6.04 -0.04 -22.06
CA GLY A 31 7.40 -0.07 -22.60
C GLY A 31 8.34 -1.07 -21.92
N LEU A 32 8.11 -1.46 -20.66
CA LEU A 32 9.01 -2.39 -19.94
C LEU A 32 8.93 -3.81 -20.52
N LEU A 33 7.72 -4.31 -20.77
CA LEU A 33 7.54 -5.64 -21.33
C LEU A 33 8.10 -5.73 -22.76
N THR A 34 7.92 -4.66 -23.55
CA THR A 34 8.45 -4.60 -24.92
C THR A 34 9.97 -4.49 -24.97
N THR A 35 10.60 -3.77 -24.04
CA THR A 35 12.08 -3.70 -23.96
C THR A 35 12.70 -5.00 -23.48
N LEU A 36 12.00 -5.76 -22.64
CA LEU A 36 12.41 -7.10 -22.20
C LEU A 36 12.11 -8.20 -23.23
N GLY A 37 11.54 -7.87 -24.39
CA GLY A 37 11.25 -8.82 -25.48
C GLY A 37 10.00 -9.68 -25.26
N PHE A 38 9.19 -9.39 -24.23
CA PHE A 38 7.93 -10.09 -23.99
C PHE A 38 6.80 -9.49 -24.83
N THR A 39 5.93 -10.35 -25.36
CA THR A 39 4.69 -9.93 -26.02
C THR A 39 3.53 -9.95 -25.04
N TYR A 40 2.60 -9.00 -25.18
CA TYR A 40 1.39 -8.87 -24.33
C TYR A 40 0.51 -10.13 -24.28
N ARG A 41 0.75 -11.13 -25.14
CA ARG A 41 0.01 -12.40 -25.16
C ARG A 41 0.55 -13.45 -24.18
N GLN A 42 1.79 -13.30 -23.71
CA GLN A 42 2.46 -14.26 -22.84
C GLN A 42 2.29 -13.96 -21.36
N VAL A 43 1.93 -12.70 -21.04
CA VAL A 43 1.78 -12.23 -19.66
C VAL A 43 0.30 -12.05 -19.37
N PRO A 44 -0.24 -12.60 -18.26
CA PRO A 44 -1.65 -12.41 -17.89
C PRO A 44 -1.89 -10.98 -17.35
N ILE A 45 -1.82 -9.98 -18.22
CA ILE A 45 -1.91 -8.54 -17.87
C ILE A 45 -3.24 -8.20 -17.20
N ALA A 46 -4.33 -8.89 -17.56
CA ALA A 46 -5.63 -8.72 -16.91
C ALA A 46 -5.54 -9.05 -15.41
N LEU A 47 -4.97 -10.21 -15.07
CA LEU A 47 -4.76 -10.61 -13.68
C LEU A 47 -3.84 -9.65 -12.91
N ILE A 48 -2.76 -9.19 -13.55
CA ILE A 48 -1.81 -8.24 -12.96
C ILE A 48 -2.49 -6.89 -12.73
N THR A 49 -3.37 -6.47 -13.64
CA THR A 49 -4.15 -5.23 -13.53
C THR A 49 -5.13 -5.33 -12.38
N ASP A 50 -5.88 -6.42 -12.28
CA ASP A 50 -6.81 -6.64 -11.17
C ASP A 50 -6.07 -6.61 -9.83
N LEU A 51 -4.94 -7.32 -9.72
CA LEU A 51 -4.11 -7.30 -8.52
C LEU A 51 -3.57 -5.90 -8.18
N HIS A 52 -3.13 -5.13 -9.19
CA HIS A 52 -2.65 -3.76 -9.01
C HIS A 52 -3.77 -2.87 -8.46
N ASP A 53 -4.94 -2.91 -9.09
CA ASP A 53 -6.04 -2.01 -8.76
C ASP A 53 -6.59 -2.33 -7.35
N TRP A 54 -6.79 -3.62 -7.03
CA TRP A 54 -7.23 -4.05 -5.70
C TRP A 54 -6.20 -3.76 -4.60
N SER A 55 -4.90 -3.98 -4.88
CA SER A 55 -3.84 -3.65 -3.91
C SER A 55 -3.70 -2.14 -3.70
N GLY A 56 -3.90 -1.33 -4.76
CA GLY A 56 -3.94 0.12 -4.68
C GLY A 56 -5.12 0.63 -3.83
N ILE A 57 -6.32 0.07 -4.00
CA ILE A 57 -7.49 0.40 -3.17
C ILE A 57 -7.24 0.04 -1.70
N LEU A 58 -6.73 -1.17 -1.43
CA LEU A 58 -6.40 -1.61 -0.08
C LEU A 58 -5.36 -0.68 0.58
N MET A 59 -4.31 -0.33 -0.18
CA MET A 59 -3.28 0.60 0.25
C MET A 59 -3.88 1.97 0.60
N ALA A 60 -4.78 2.52 -0.23
CA ALA A 60 -5.43 3.81 0.03
C ALA A 60 -6.23 3.80 1.35
N VAL A 61 -7.03 2.75 1.58
CA VAL A 61 -7.80 2.58 2.83
C VAL A 61 -6.86 2.47 4.04
N CYS A 62 -5.82 1.64 3.95
CA CYS A 62 -4.85 1.49 5.03
C CYS A 62 -4.06 2.78 5.31
N ALA A 63 -3.74 3.56 4.27
CA ALA A 63 -3.04 4.83 4.41
C ALA A 63 -3.91 5.85 5.18
N LEU A 64 -5.20 5.95 4.87
CA LEU A 64 -6.13 6.81 5.61
C LEU A 64 -6.20 6.42 7.10
N LEU A 65 -6.35 5.12 7.38
CA LEU A 65 -6.34 4.61 8.75
C LEU A 65 -5.03 4.92 9.48
N HIS A 66 -3.89 4.73 8.81
CA HIS A 66 -2.57 5.02 9.36
C HIS A 66 -2.41 6.51 9.71
N VAL A 67 -2.86 7.42 8.83
CA VAL A 67 -2.84 8.87 9.08
C VAL A 67 -3.70 9.25 10.28
N VAL A 68 -4.91 8.70 10.40
CA VAL A 68 -5.80 8.95 11.55
C VAL A 68 -5.14 8.47 12.86
N GLN A 69 -4.56 7.26 12.84
CA GLN A 69 -3.83 6.71 13.97
C GLN A 69 -2.63 7.58 14.38
N PHE A 70 -1.88 8.09 13.39
CA PHE A 70 -0.75 8.98 13.59
C PHE A 70 -1.16 10.32 14.19
N LYS A 71 -2.18 10.99 13.63
CA LYS A 71 -2.73 12.24 14.19
C LYS A 71 -3.17 12.06 15.65
N ALA A 72 -3.88 10.97 15.95
CA ALA A 72 -4.34 10.66 17.29
C ALA A 72 -3.21 10.25 18.27
N ARG A 73 -2.02 9.89 17.76
CA ARG A 73 -0.81 9.71 18.56
C ARG A 73 -0.14 11.06 18.83
N MET A 74 0.01 11.90 17.81
CA MET A 74 0.59 13.24 17.90
C MET A 74 -0.16 14.13 18.89
N LYS A 75 -1.50 14.18 18.83
CA LYS A 75 -2.31 14.98 19.76
C LYS A 75 -2.01 14.66 21.23
N ARG A 76 -1.84 13.37 21.56
CA ARG A 76 -1.54 12.93 22.93
C ARG A 76 -0.16 13.34 23.39
N ILE A 77 0.84 13.26 22.51
CA ILE A 77 2.21 13.68 22.82
C ILE A 77 2.23 15.17 23.16
N ILE A 78 1.56 16.00 22.34
CA ILE A 78 1.47 17.45 22.58
C ILE A 78 0.79 17.74 23.92
N THR A 79 -0.36 17.11 24.21
CA THR A 79 -1.06 17.30 25.50
C THR A 79 -0.21 16.87 26.69
N SER A 80 0.61 15.82 26.57
CA SER A 80 1.50 15.37 27.66
C SER A 80 2.74 16.23 27.88
N THR A 81 3.11 17.08 26.92
CA THR A 81 4.28 17.97 27.03
C THR A 81 3.90 19.38 27.50
N VAL A 82 2.64 19.77 27.32
CA VAL A 82 2.11 21.09 27.71
C VAL A 82 1.42 21.05 29.10
N SER A 83 1.18 19.86 29.65
CA SER A 83 0.73 19.62 31.03
C SER A 83 1.91 19.37 31.95
#